data_AF-A0A9D7VZN1-F1
#
_entry.id   AF-A0A9D7VZN1-F1
#
_cell.length_a   1.000
_cell.length_b   1.000
_cell.length_c   1.000
_cell.angle_alpha   90.00
_cell.angle_beta   90.00
_cell.angle_gamma   90.00
#
_symmetry.space_group_name_H-M   'P 1'
#
loop_
_entity.id
_entity.type
_entity.pdbx_description
1 polymer ?
#
loop_
_entity_poly.entity_id
_entity_poly.type
_entity_poly.pdbx_seq_one_letter_code
_entity_poly.pdbx_strand_id
1 'polypeptide(L)'
;MKKTLNTLIYTSLSLMLMAYLFKLLNWPLTSDFSKGIFWLHIASYIAYSSFVNPKDDRIIYPLVVLVLAVLFNVFDIGGGYEYMPLIIFFVMYLYVSFHLLVKNYLVQKDVRLLKPINYISVTILGLSVLFKLFHLAGAETMLIVGITITSIATFLKGIFKGLDR
;
A
#
# COMPACT_ATOMS: atom_id res chain seq x y z
N MET A 1 9.72 -17.58 -10.23
CA MET A 1 8.38 -17.33 -9.61
C MET A 1 8.42 -16.32 -8.47
N LYS A 2 9.29 -16.48 -7.46
CA LYS A 2 9.38 -15.58 -6.29
C LYS A 2 9.48 -14.09 -6.66
N LYS A 3 10.37 -13.71 -7.58
CA LYS A 3 10.51 -12.33 -8.05
C LYS A 3 9.20 -11.78 -8.65
N THR A 4 8.58 -12.52 -9.57
CA THR A 4 7.33 -12.13 -10.22
C THR A 4 6.21 -11.89 -9.21
N LEU A 5 6.05 -12.79 -8.23
CA LEU A 5 5.03 -12.66 -7.19
C LEU A 5 5.33 -11.52 -6.22
N ASN A 6 6.60 -11.30 -5.87
CA ASN A 6 7.01 -10.11 -5.12
C ASN A 6 6.65 -8.84 -5.87
N THR A 7 7.04 -8.73 -7.15
CA THR A 7 6.70 -7.58 -7.98
C THR A 7 5.19 -7.39 -8.03
N LEU A 8 4.41 -8.46 -8.22
CA LEU A 8 2.95 -8.40 -8.24
C LEU A 8 2.35 -7.85 -6.93
N ILE A 9 2.85 -8.27 -5.76
CA ILE A 9 2.43 -7.73 -4.46
C ILE A 9 2.65 -6.21 -4.40
N TYR A 10 3.83 -5.74 -4.82
CA TYR A 10 4.16 -4.32 -4.78
C TYR A 10 3.43 -3.49 -5.84
N THR A 11 3.29 -4.00 -7.06
CA THR A 11 2.58 -3.29 -8.13
C THR A 11 1.10 -3.20 -7.84
N SER A 12 0.47 -4.28 -7.36
CA SER A 12 -0.93 -4.23 -6.92
C SER A 12 -1.14 -3.28 -5.73
N LEU A 13 -0.19 -3.21 -4.77
CA LEU A 13 -0.25 -2.22 -3.69
C LEU A 13 -0.12 -0.76 -4.21
N SER A 14 0.78 -0.52 -5.16
CA SER A 14 0.88 0.79 -5.83
C SER A 14 -0.43 1.16 -6.52
N LEU A 15 -1.06 0.20 -7.22
CA LEU A 15 -2.36 0.42 -7.84
C LEU A 15 -3.47 0.69 -6.82
N MET A 16 -3.43 0.07 -5.63
CA MET A 16 -4.37 0.39 -4.55
C MET A 16 -4.23 1.85 -4.09
N LEU A 17 -2.99 2.34 -3.96
CA LEU A 17 -2.72 3.74 -3.65
C LEU A 17 -3.27 4.67 -4.75
N MET A 18 -3.11 4.31 -6.02
CA MET A 18 -3.68 5.09 -7.13
C MET A 18 -5.21 5.04 -7.15
N ALA A 19 -5.82 3.89 -6.87
CA ALA A 19 -7.26 3.79 -6.75
C ALA A 19 -7.81 4.69 -5.64
N TYR A 20 -7.11 4.75 -4.49
CA TYR A 20 -7.45 5.68 -3.42
C TYR A 20 -7.29 7.14 -3.86
N LEU A 21 -6.22 7.49 -4.57
CA LEU A 21 -6.03 8.83 -5.13
C LEU A 21 -7.16 9.21 -6.09
N PHE A 22 -7.53 8.32 -7.01
CA PHE A 22 -8.60 8.59 -7.98
C PHE A 22 -9.95 8.77 -7.30
N LYS A 23 -10.20 8.02 -6.21
CA LYS A 23 -11.38 8.23 -5.36
C LYS A 23 -11.38 9.63 -4.74
N LEU A 24 -10.24 10.10 -4.22
CA LEU A 24 -10.12 11.47 -3.67
C LEU A 24 -10.34 12.55 -4.72
N LEU A 25 -9.91 12.31 -5.96
CA LEU A 25 -10.09 13.23 -7.08
C LEU A 25 -11.45 13.12 -7.76
N ASN A 26 -12.36 12.27 -7.27
CA ASN A 26 -13.67 11.99 -7.87
C ASN A 26 -13.59 11.56 -9.35
N TRP A 27 -12.57 10.79 -9.74
CA TRP A 27 -12.47 10.26 -11.10
C TRP A 27 -13.62 9.25 -11.35
N PRO A 28 -14.32 9.29 -12.50
CA PRO A 28 -15.27 8.24 -12.89
C PRO A 28 -14.64 6.82 -12.92
N LEU A 29 -15.48 5.79 -12.77
CA LEU A 29 -15.11 4.36 -12.85
C LEU A 29 -14.16 3.84 -11.74
N THR A 30 -13.97 4.58 -10.66
CA THR A 30 -13.03 4.23 -9.58
C THR A 30 -13.48 3.08 -8.70
N SER A 31 -14.79 2.89 -8.51
CA SER A 31 -15.34 1.85 -7.62
C SER A 31 -14.97 0.44 -8.09
N ASP A 32 -15.31 0.08 -9.33
CA ASP A 32 -15.08 -1.28 -9.84
C ASP A 32 -13.58 -1.55 -10.06
N PHE A 33 -12.84 -0.55 -10.51
CA PHE A 33 -11.38 -0.61 -10.62
C PHE A 33 -10.72 -0.89 -9.26
N SER A 34 -11.12 -0.19 -8.20
CA SER A 34 -10.57 -0.37 -6.85
C SER A 34 -10.84 -1.78 -6.30
N LYS A 35 -12.04 -2.32 -6.52
CA LYS A 35 -12.39 -3.69 -6.11
C LYS A 35 -11.54 -4.74 -6.85
N GLY A 36 -11.38 -4.58 -8.16
CA GLY A 36 -10.56 -5.46 -8.98
C GLY A 36 -9.11 -5.49 -8.50
N ILE A 37 -8.52 -4.32 -8.24
CA ILE A 37 -7.14 -4.22 -7.73
C ILE A 37 -7.04 -4.82 -6.32
N PHE A 38 -8.01 -4.58 -5.44
CA PHE A 38 -8.01 -5.14 -4.10
C PHE A 38 -7.96 -6.68 -4.12
N TRP A 39 -8.81 -7.31 -4.95
CA TRP A 39 -8.80 -8.75 -5.14
C TRP A 39 -7.52 -9.25 -5.81
N LEU A 40 -6.96 -8.51 -6.76
CA LEU A 40 -5.65 -8.81 -7.35
C LEU A 40 -4.54 -8.81 -6.28
N HIS A 41 -4.58 -7.85 -5.36
CA HIS A 41 -3.60 -7.76 -4.27
C HIS A 41 -3.72 -8.96 -3.31
N ILE A 42 -4.95 -9.33 -2.92
CA ILE A 42 -5.19 -10.54 -2.13
C ILE A 42 -4.69 -11.79 -2.88
N ALA A 43 -5.06 -11.95 -4.15
CA ALA A 43 -4.65 -13.08 -4.97
C ALA A 43 -3.12 -13.19 -5.10
N SER A 44 -2.42 -12.04 -5.17
CA SER A 44 -0.95 -12.02 -5.20
C SER A 44 -0.32 -12.61 -3.93
N TYR A 45 -0.91 -12.35 -2.77
CA TYR A 45 -0.48 -12.93 -1.50
C TYR A 45 -0.79 -14.42 -1.40
N ILE A 46 -1.97 -14.85 -1.84
CA ILE A 46 -2.33 -16.28 -1.89
C ILE A 46 -1.35 -17.02 -2.81
N ALA A 47 -1.12 -16.51 -4.02
CA ALA A 47 -0.16 -17.10 -4.95
C ALA A 47 1.26 -17.15 -4.37
N TYR A 48 1.71 -16.07 -3.71
CA TYR A 48 3.00 -16.08 -3.02
C TYR A 48 3.09 -17.18 -1.95
N SER A 49 2.06 -17.29 -1.10
CA SER A 49 2.01 -18.29 -0.02
C SER A 49 2.05 -19.73 -0.54
N SER A 50 1.37 -20.00 -1.66
CA SER A 50 1.27 -21.34 -2.26
C SER A 50 2.49 -21.74 -3.08
N PHE A 51 3.10 -20.80 -3.83
CA PHE A 51 4.12 -21.13 -4.84
C PHE A 51 5.55 -20.75 -4.47
N VAL A 52 5.79 -20.05 -3.35
CA VAL A 52 7.14 -19.67 -2.92
C VAL A 52 7.58 -20.53 -1.74
N ASN A 53 8.68 -21.25 -1.92
CA ASN A 53 9.35 -22.01 -0.88
C ASN A 53 10.88 -21.86 -1.00
N PRO A 54 11.61 -21.38 0.03
CA PRO A 54 11.10 -20.85 1.30
C PRO A 54 10.42 -19.48 1.11
N LYS A 55 9.26 -19.33 1.75
CA LYS A 55 8.52 -18.05 1.85
C LYS A 55 9.02 -17.23 3.03
N ASP A 56 8.74 -15.93 2.98
CA ASP A 56 8.93 -15.02 4.12
C ASP A 56 7.73 -15.13 5.08
N ASP A 57 7.93 -15.53 6.33
CA ASP A 57 6.82 -15.72 7.27
C ASP A 57 6.10 -14.41 7.64
N ARG A 58 6.78 -13.28 7.44
CA ARG A 58 6.23 -11.95 7.74
C ARG A 58 5.09 -11.55 6.79
N ILE A 59 4.78 -12.34 5.76
CA ILE A 59 3.57 -12.14 4.93
C ILE A 59 2.27 -12.24 5.74
N ILE A 60 2.31 -12.85 6.94
CA ILE A 60 1.14 -12.94 7.81
C ILE A 60 0.62 -11.57 8.23
N TYR A 61 1.48 -10.58 8.47
CA TYR A 61 1.06 -9.24 8.91
C TYR A 61 0.17 -8.54 7.89
N PRO A 62 0.59 -8.40 6.60
CA PRO A 62 -0.30 -7.82 5.60
C PRO A 62 -1.52 -8.69 5.32
N LEU A 63 -1.41 -10.02 5.35
CA LEU A 63 -2.56 -10.91 5.17
C LEU A 63 -3.65 -10.68 6.23
N VAL A 64 -3.28 -10.53 7.51
CA VAL A 64 -4.23 -10.21 8.58
C VAL A 64 -4.95 -8.89 8.31
N VAL A 65 -4.23 -7.86 7.87
CA VAL A 65 -4.85 -6.57 7.51
C VAL A 65 -5.84 -6.72 6.36
N LEU A 66 -5.52 -7.53 5.34
CA LEU A 66 -6.43 -7.78 4.21
C LEU A 66 -7.68 -8.56 4.64
N VAL A 67 -7.53 -9.56 5.52
CA VAL A 67 -8.68 -10.29 6.08
C VAL A 67 -9.58 -9.35 6.87
N LEU A 68 -9.00 -8.50 7.73
CA LEU A 68 -9.77 -7.49 8.46
C LEU A 68 -10.48 -6.53 7.49
N ALA A 69 -9.82 -6.05 6.43
CA ALA A 69 -10.45 -5.20 5.44
C ALA A 69 -11.66 -5.87 4.75
N VAL A 70 -11.56 -7.17 4.44
CA VAL A 70 -12.70 -7.94 3.90
C VAL A 70 -13.83 -8.03 4.93
N LEU A 71 -13.53 -8.36 6.19
CA LEU A 71 -14.55 -8.49 7.23
C LEU A 71 -15.27 -7.15 7.48
N PHE A 72 -14.52 -6.04 7.57
CA PHE A 72 -15.10 -4.71 7.73
C PHE A 72 -16.02 -4.35 6.57
N ASN A 73 -15.65 -4.73 5.33
CA ASN A 73 -16.49 -4.48 4.17
C ASN A 73 -17.75 -5.37 4.12
N VAL A 74 -17.62 -6.67 4.42
CA VAL A 74 -18.73 -7.64 4.35
C VAL A 74 -19.78 -7.39 5.43
N PHE A 75 -19.34 -7.04 6.64
CA PHE A 75 -20.22 -6.79 7.79
C PHE A 75 -20.63 -5.32 7.93
N ASP A 76 -20.26 -4.47 6.96
CA ASP A 76 -20.49 -3.01 6.99
C ASP A 76 -20.07 -2.35 8.31
N ILE A 77 -18.96 -2.84 8.89
CA ILE A 77 -18.44 -2.36 10.16
C ILE A 77 -17.83 -1.00 9.90
N GLY A 78 -18.41 0.05 10.49
CA GLY A 78 -17.89 1.40 10.36
C GLY A 78 -18.72 2.37 9.53
N GLY A 79 -19.81 1.90 8.92
CA GLY A 79 -20.80 2.78 8.28
C GLY A 79 -21.35 3.79 9.29
N GLY A 80 -21.06 5.08 9.08
CA GLY A 80 -21.54 6.17 9.94
C GLY A 80 -20.56 6.71 10.98
N TYR A 81 -19.34 6.18 11.09
CA TYR A 81 -18.31 6.78 11.95
C TYR A 81 -17.60 7.92 11.21
N GLU A 82 -17.70 9.13 11.76
CA GLU A 82 -17.11 10.36 11.20
C GLU A 82 -15.59 10.21 10.91
N TYR A 83 -14.87 9.50 11.78
CA TYR A 83 -13.42 9.30 11.66
C TYR A 83 -13.01 8.11 10.80
N MET A 84 -13.94 7.35 10.22
CA MET A 84 -13.62 6.15 9.43
C MET A 84 -12.65 6.43 8.25
N PRO A 85 -12.79 7.53 7.47
CA PRO A 85 -11.84 7.85 6.41
C PRO A 85 -10.40 8.05 6.91
N LEU A 86 -10.25 8.69 8.07
CA LEU A 86 -8.95 8.90 8.71
C LEU A 86 -8.34 7.57 9.20
N ILE A 87 -9.15 6.69 9.78
CA ILE A 87 -8.73 5.36 10.22
C ILE A 87 -8.24 4.53 9.02
N ILE A 88 -9.02 4.49 7.93
CA ILE A 88 -8.65 3.79 6.69
C ILE A 88 -7.32 4.34 6.16
N PHE A 89 -7.17 5.66 6.14
CA PHE A 89 -5.94 6.29 5.69
C PHE A 89 -4.74 5.95 6.58
N PHE A 90 -4.92 5.94 7.91
CA PHE A 90 -3.87 5.55 8.85
C PHE A 90 -3.46 4.08 8.71
N VAL A 91 -4.43 3.17 8.53
CA VAL A 91 -4.16 1.75 8.24
C VAL A 91 -3.39 1.61 6.92
N MET A 92 -3.80 2.33 5.87
CA MET A 92 -3.07 2.36 4.59
C MET A 92 -1.64 2.88 4.75
N TYR A 93 -1.44 3.94 5.54
CA TYR A 93 -0.13 4.49 5.87
C TYR A 93 0.76 3.43 6.53
N LEU A 94 0.27 2.75 7.58
CA LEU A 94 1.03 1.70 8.26
C LEU A 94 1.33 0.53 7.34
N TYR A 95 0.34 0.10 6.57
CA TYR A 95 0.46 -1.02 5.65
C TYR A 95 1.54 -0.76 4.59
N VAL A 96 1.54 0.40 3.96
CA VAL A 96 2.54 0.76 2.94
C VAL A 96 3.90 1.01 3.57
N SER A 97 3.95 1.65 4.74
CA SER A 97 5.19 1.85 5.49
C SER A 97 5.89 0.54 5.81
N PHE A 98 5.13 -0.50 6.19
CA PHE A 98 5.67 -1.84 6.38
C PHE A 98 6.37 -2.36 5.11
N HIS A 99 5.72 -2.25 3.95
CA HIS A 99 6.27 -2.71 2.68
C HIS A 99 7.52 -1.94 2.25
N LEU A 100 7.56 -0.64 2.52
CA LEU A 100 8.63 0.25 2.09
C LEU A 100 9.82 0.28 3.05
N LEU A 101 9.62 0.10 4.36
CA LEU A 101 10.64 0.33 5.37
C LEU A 101 11.16 -0.95 6.04
N VAL A 102 10.37 -2.03 6.10
CA VAL A 102 10.84 -3.27 6.73
C VAL A 102 11.98 -3.87 5.91
N LYS A 103 13.12 -4.01 6.59
CA LYS A 103 14.34 -4.55 5.99
C LYS A 103 14.14 -6.00 5.57
N ASN A 104 14.61 -6.30 4.37
CA ASN A 104 14.65 -7.64 3.80
C ASN A 104 13.28 -8.33 3.72
N TYR A 105 12.16 -7.58 3.77
CA TYR A 105 10.84 -8.16 3.58
C TYR A 105 10.72 -8.67 2.14
N LEU A 106 10.24 -9.90 1.94
CA LEU A 106 10.04 -10.60 0.65
C LEU A 106 11.31 -10.89 -0.19
N VAL A 107 12.45 -10.21 0.07
CA VAL A 107 13.75 -10.41 -0.60
C VAL A 107 14.90 -10.07 0.36
N GLN A 108 16.01 -10.79 0.28
CA GLN A 108 17.18 -10.62 1.17
C GLN A 108 18.04 -9.37 0.87
N LYS A 109 18.08 -8.89 -0.37
CA LYS A 109 18.89 -7.73 -0.79
C LYS A 109 17.99 -6.60 -1.30
N ASP A 110 17.90 -5.53 -0.52
CA ASP A 110 17.17 -4.31 -0.90
C ASP A 110 18.10 -3.36 -1.66
N VAL A 111 17.57 -2.68 -2.69
CA VAL A 111 18.37 -1.78 -3.53
C VAL A 111 18.73 -0.53 -2.74
N ARG A 112 20.02 -0.26 -2.54
CA ARG A 112 20.51 0.87 -1.72
C ARG A 112 19.92 2.22 -2.15
N LEU A 113 19.78 2.44 -3.46
CA LEU A 113 19.23 3.67 -4.04
C LEU A 113 17.76 3.92 -3.65
N LEU A 114 16.97 2.87 -3.42
CA LEU A 114 15.56 3.00 -3.09
C LEU A 114 15.31 3.34 -1.62
N LYS A 115 16.27 3.10 -0.72
CA LYS A 115 16.11 3.40 0.71
C LYS A 115 15.74 4.86 0.98
N PRO A 116 16.49 5.88 0.50
CA PRO A 116 16.12 7.27 0.75
C PRO A 116 14.76 7.61 0.14
N ILE A 117 14.45 7.10 -1.06
CA ILE A 117 13.15 7.32 -1.73
C ILE A 117 12.00 6.77 -0.87
N ASN A 118 12.15 5.58 -0.30
CA ASN A 118 11.15 4.94 0.56
C ASN A 118 10.93 5.73 1.86
N TYR A 119 11.99 6.24 2.48
CA TYR A 119 11.86 7.07 3.69
C TYR A 119 11.18 8.40 3.38
N ILE A 120 11.60 9.07 2.31
CA ILE A 120 11.01 10.34 1.89
C ILE A 120 9.53 10.15 1.56
N SER A 121 9.17 9.11 0.80
CA SER A 121 7.78 8.88 0.40
C SER A 121 6.86 8.63 1.61
N VAL A 122 7.28 7.76 2.53
CA VAL A 122 6.54 7.50 3.77
C VAL A 122 6.47 8.75 4.65
N THR A 123 7.53 9.54 4.73
CA THR A 123 7.54 10.79 5.51
C THR A 123 6.54 11.79 4.95
N ILE A 124 6.53 12.00 3.62
CA ILE A 124 5.58 12.90 2.96
C ILE A 124 4.14 12.39 3.17
N LEU A 125 3.89 11.08 3.03
CA LEU A 125 2.56 10.51 3.28
C LEU A 125 2.12 10.69 4.74
N GLY A 126 3.03 10.52 5.69
CA GLY A 126 2.78 10.77 7.11
C GLY A 126 2.48 12.25 7.40
N LEU A 127 3.20 13.18 6.77
CA LEU A 127 2.90 14.60 6.84
C LEU A 127 1.50 14.91 6.29
N SER A 128 1.03 14.22 5.24
CA SER A 128 -0.35 14.35 4.77
C SER A 128 -1.39 14.00 5.84
N VAL A 129 -1.12 12.99 6.69
CA VAL A 129 -1.96 12.63 7.84
C VAL A 129 -2.05 13.82 8.80
N LEU A 130 -0.89 14.39 9.17
CA LEU A 130 -0.82 15.50 10.11
C LEU A 130 -1.55 16.74 9.56
N PHE A 131 -1.38 17.05 8.28
CA PHE A 131 -2.08 18.17 7.64
C PHE A 131 -3.60 18.00 7.67
N LYS A 132 -4.09 16.77 7.42
CA LYS A 132 -5.52 16.45 7.52
C LYS A 132 -6.04 16.52 8.95
N LEU A 133 -5.27 16.01 9.92
CA LEU A 133 -5.64 16.02 11.34
C LEU A 133 -5.72 17.42 11.93
N PHE A 134 -4.78 18.30 11.57
CA PHE A 134 -4.70 19.66 12.09
C PHE A 134 -5.37 20.70 11.20
N HIS A 135 -6.11 20.27 10.17
CA HIS A 135 -6.80 21.16 9.21
C HIS A 135 -5.89 22.24 8.62
N LEU A 136 -4.63 21.89 8.33
CA LEU A 136 -3.65 22.83 7.79
C LEU A 136 -3.95 23.20 6.34
N ALA A 137 -3.58 24.41 5.94
CA ALA A 137 -3.72 24.87 4.55
C ALA A 137 -2.96 23.93 3.59
N GLY A 138 -3.60 23.56 2.48
CA GLY A 138 -3.02 22.67 1.48
C GLY A 138 -3.07 21.17 1.84
N ALA A 139 -3.86 20.75 2.84
CA ALA A 139 -3.97 19.34 3.23
C ALA A 139 -4.35 18.40 2.08
N GLU A 140 -5.26 18.80 1.19
CA GLU A 140 -5.62 18.00 0.00
C GLU A 140 -4.44 17.86 -0.97
N THR A 141 -3.74 18.96 -1.25
CA THR A 141 -2.55 18.95 -2.12
C THR A 141 -1.46 18.07 -1.54
N MET A 142 -1.21 18.17 -0.23
CA MET A 142 -0.23 17.34 0.46
C MET A 142 -0.61 15.87 0.42
N LEU A 143 -1.91 15.55 0.52
CA LEU A 143 -2.42 14.19 0.40
C LEU A 143 -2.23 13.61 -1.00
N ILE A 144 -2.59 14.38 -2.04
CA ILE A 144 -2.40 14.00 -3.44
C ILE A 144 -0.92 13.71 -3.74
N VAL A 145 -0.04 14.63 -3.34
CA VAL A 145 1.42 14.50 -3.54
C VAL A 145 1.95 13.29 -2.76
N GLY A 146 1.57 13.13 -1.49
CA GLY A 146 2.00 12.02 -0.64
C GLY A 146 1.61 10.66 -1.20
N ILE A 147 0.36 10.49 -1.63
CA ILE A 147 -0.10 9.23 -2.25
C ILE A 147 0.61 8.98 -3.58
N THR A 148 0.78 10.01 -4.41
CA THR A 148 1.46 9.90 -5.72
C THR A 148 2.90 9.43 -5.57
N ILE A 149 3.69 10.11 -4.74
CA ILE A 149 5.10 9.77 -4.50
C ILE A 149 5.20 8.36 -3.89
N THR A 150 4.31 8.03 -2.94
CA THR A 150 4.34 6.72 -2.29
C THR A 150 3.96 5.59 -3.23
N SER A 151 2.99 5.81 -4.12
CA SER A 151 2.65 4.85 -5.16
C SER A 151 3.83 4.58 -6.08
N ILE A 152 4.50 5.63 -6.57
CA ILE A 152 5.68 5.50 -7.42
C ILE A 152 6.79 4.77 -6.67
N ALA A 153 7.07 5.13 -5.41
CA ALA A 153 8.08 4.45 -4.59
C ALA A 153 7.76 2.96 -4.40
N THR A 154 6.48 2.62 -4.17
CA THR A 154 6.02 1.23 -4.03
C THR A 154 6.18 0.44 -5.32
N PHE A 155 5.81 1.05 -6.45
CA PHE A 155 5.99 0.46 -7.78
C PHE A 155 7.46 0.20 -8.10
N LEU A 156 8.32 1.21 -7.92
CA LEU A 156 9.76 1.09 -8.10
C LEU A 156 10.32 0.01 -7.18
N LYS A 157 9.92 -0.01 -5.90
CA LYS A 157 10.35 -1.06 -4.97
C LYS A 157 9.96 -2.45 -5.46
N GLY A 158 8.81 -2.61 -6.10
CA GLY A 158 8.37 -3.85 -6.73
C GLY A 158 9.21 -4.28 -7.94
N ILE A 159 9.48 -3.36 -8.86
CA ILE A 159 10.26 -3.64 -10.08
C ILE A 159 11.70 -3.98 -9.75
N PHE A 160 12.32 -3.17 -8.89
CA PHE A 160 13.72 -3.33 -8.54
C PHE A 160 13.96 -4.39 -7.46
N LYS A 161 12.88 -4.97 -6.90
CA LYS A 161 12.96 -6.04 -5.90
C LYS A 161 13.70 -7.25 -6.44
N GLY A 162 14.78 -7.67 -5.77
CA GLY A 162 15.54 -8.86 -6.14
C GLY A 162 16.26 -8.73 -7.48
N LEU A 163 16.59 -7.51 -7.90
CA LEU A 163 17.67 -7.30 -8.85
C LEU A 163 19.00 -7.43 -8.09
N ASP A 164 19.76 -8.46 -8.42
CA ASP A 164 21.15 -8.56 -8.00
C ASP A 164 21.96 -7.49 -8.74
N ARG A 165 22.42 -6.49 -7.99
CA ARG A 165 23.60 -5.70 -8.33
C ARG A 165 24.58 -5.84 -7.18
#